data_AF-A0A9J5ZVQ9-F1
#
_entry.id   AF-A0A9J5ZVQ9-F1
#
_cell.length_a   1.000
_cell.length_b   1.000
_cell.length_c   1.000
_cell.angle_alpha   90.00
_cell.angle_beta   90.00
_cell.angle_gamma   90.00
#
_symmetry.space_group_name_H-M   'P 1'
#
loop_
_entity.id
_entity.type
_entity.pdbx_description
1 polymer ?
#
loop_
_entity_poly.entity_id
_entity_poly.type
_entity_poly.pdbx_seq_one_letter_code
_entity_poly.pdbx_strand_id
1 'polypeptide(L)'
;MRYEELCTFPEVELPPGYKIPKFEKFSGSGNPFFHLKIYCEKLIGVGNNEGIRIKLFNQSLTRKALEWYSKQDVTKWRTWDDLANAFVDHYKFHVEIALDRISITKLKPKSTECFREYAIS
;
A
#
# COMPACT_ATOMS: atom_id res chain seq x y z
N MET A 1 4.29 -27.37 -8.10
CA MET A 1 3.88 -26.20 -7.32
C MET A 1 3.12 -26.71 -6.11
N ARG A 2 3.79 -26.78 -4.96
CA ARG A 2 3.22 -27.27 -3.71
C ARG A 2 2.41 -26.16 -3.04
N TYR A 3 1.44 -26.53 -2.21
CA TYR A 3 0.65 -25.57 -1.43
C TYR A 3 1.56 -24.67 -0.56
N GLU A 4 2.64 -25.24 -0.02
CA GLU A 4 3.67 -24.50 0.74
C GLU A 4 4.40 -23.43 -0.08
N GLU A 5 4.46 -23.57 -1.42
CA GLU A 5 5.12 -22.59 -2.31
C GLU A 5 4.19 -21.41 -2.66
N LEU A 6 2.90 -21.52 -2.32
CA LEU A 6 1.86 -20.54 -2.65
C LEU A 6 1.28 -19.83 -1.42
N CYS A 7 1.48 -20.40 -0.23
CA CYS A 7 0.88 -19.90 1.01
C CYS A 7 1.94 -19.21 1.87
N THR A 8 1.72 -17.92 2.13
CA THR A 8 2.56 -17.07 3.00
C THR A 8 2.78 -17.67 4.40
N PHE A 9 1.78 -18.38 4.94
CA PHE A 9 1.84 -19.07 6.24
C PHE A 9 0.96 -20.33 6.21
N PRO A 10 1.51 -21.48 5.78
CA PRO A 10 0.74 -22.72 5.65
C PRO A 10 0.40 -23.33 7.02
N GLU A 11 1.22 -23.09 8.04
CA GLU A 11 1.05 -23.60 9.41
C GLU A 11 0.06 -22.81 10.28
N VAL A 12 -0.31 -21.60 9.85
CA VAL A 12 -1.19 -20.72 10.61
C VAL A 12 -2.65 -21.02 10.27
N GLU A 13 -3.37 -21.57 11.23
CA GLU A 13 -4.81 -21.82 11.15
C GLU A 13 -5.62 -20.69 11.81
N LEU A 14 -6.78 -20.38 11.23
CA LEU A 14 -7.72 -19.45 11.85
C LEU A 14 -8.43 -20.15 13.02
N PRO A 15 -8.73 -19.45 14.13
CA PRO A 15 -9.49 -20.02 15.23
C PRO A 15 -10.83 -20.61 14.74
N PRO A 16 -11.29 -21.74 15.32
CA PRO A 16 -12.57 -22.33 14.95
C PRO A 16 -13.73 -21.31 15.02
N GLY A 17 -14.50 -21.19 13.94
CA GLY A 17 -15.63 -20.25 13.85
C GLY A 17 -15.24 -18.80 13.54
N TYR A 18 -13.95 -18.48 13.38
CA TYR A 18 -13.52 -17.14 12.99
C TYR A 18 -13.97 -16.82 11.56
N LYS A 19 -14.82 -15.80 11.42
CA LYS A 19 -15.22 -15.27 10.12
C LYS A 19 -14.19 -14.24 9.67
N ILE A 20 -13.62 -14.46 8.49
CA ILE A 20 -12.71 -13.49 7.87
C ILE A 20 -13.48 -12.16 7.70
N PRO A 21 -13.00 -11.04 8.27
CA PRO A 21 -13.63 -9.75 8.08
C PRO A 21 -13.59 -9.32 6.62
N LYS A 22 -14.60 -8.57 6.19
CA LYS A 22 -14.51 -7.86 4.91
C LYS A 22 -13.59 -6.67 5.12
N PHE A 23 -12.53 -6.55 4.33
CA PHE A 23 -11.60 -5.43 4.37
C PHE A 23 -11.96 -4.38 3.31
N GLU A 24 -11.76 -3.10 3.64
CA GLU A 24 -11.61 -2.06 2.63
C GLU A 24 -10.35 -2.37 1.83
N LYS A 25 -10.44 -2.25 0.50
CA LYS A 25 -9.33 -2.61 -0.38
C LYS A 25 -8.47 -1.41 -0.72
N PHE A 26 -7.17 -1.51 -0.46
CA PHE A 26 -6.18 -0.55 -0.89
C PHE A 26 -5.68 -0.89 -2.31
N SER A 27 -5.81 0.07 -3.23
CA SER A 27 -5.44 -0.11 -4.65
C SER A 27 -4.01 0.31 -4.99
N GLY A 28 -3.29 0.88 -4.02
CA GLY A 28 -2.00 1.54 -4.24
C GLY A 28 -2.07 3.08 -4.22
N SER A 29 -3.24 3.65 -3.90
CA SER A 29 -3.48 5.09 -3.80
C SER A 29 -4.14 5.45 -2.46
N GLY A 30 -3.77 6.61 -1.90
CA GLY A 30 -4.25 7.05 -0.59
C GLY A 30 -3.19 6.87 0.50
N ASN A 31 -3.56 7.13 1.76
CA ASN A 31 -2.62 7.07 2.88
C ASN A 31 -2.40 5.62 3.35
N PRO A 32 -1.18 5.05 3.21
CA PRO A 32 -0.91 3.66 3.61
C PRO A 32 -1.01 3.46 5.13
N PHE A 33 -0.64 4.44 5.95
CA PHE A 33 -0.79 4.35 7.41
C PHE A 33 -2.25 4.26 7.84
N PHE A 34 -3.11 5.05 7.20
CA PHE A 34 -4.54 5.00 7.48
C PHE A 34 -5.17 3.65 7.11
N HIS A 35 -4.74 3.06 5.99
CA HIS A 35 -5.14 1.70 5.61
C HIS A 35 -4.72 0.67 6.67
N LEU A 36 -3.47 0.70 7.13
CA LEU A 36 -2.98 -0.22 8.17
C LEU A 36 -3.78 -0.06 9.47
N LYS A 37 -4.14 1.17 9.87
CA LYS A 37 -4.95 1.41 11.06
C LYS A 37 -6.31 0.72 10.98
N ILE A 38 -7.07 0.95 9.90
CA ILE A 38 -8.39 0.33 9.70
C ILE A 38 -8.27 -1.19 9.62
N TYR A 39 -7.24 -1.68 8.92
CA TYR A 39 -6.96 -3.10 8.83
C TYR A 39 -6.78 -3.75 10.20
N CYS A 40 -5.95 -3.16 11.07
CA CYS A 40 -5.74 -3.63 12.43
C CYS A 40 -7.01 -3.55 13.29
N GLU A 41 -7.81 -2.49 13.17
CA GLU A 41 -9.09 -2.34 13.88
C GLU A 41 -10.07 -3.48 13.55
N LYS A 42 -10.07 -3.97 12.31
CA LYS A 42 -10.90 -5.12 11.91
C LYS A 42 -10.42 -6.47 12.46
N LEU A 43 -9.20 -6.53 12.97
CA LEU A 43 -8.57 -7.74 13.49
C LEU A 43 -8.45 -7.78 15.02
N ILE A 44 -9.09 -6.86 15.75
CA ILE A 44 -9.05 -6.80 17.22
C ILE A 44 -9.41 -8.16 17.88
N GLY A 45 -10.29 -8.96 17.28
CA GLY A 45 -10.69 -10.28 17.78
C GLY A 45 -9.75 -11.46 17.43
N VAL A 46 -8.72 -11.25 16.59
CA VAL A 46 -7.73 -12.29 16.23
C VAL A 46 -6.67 -12.47 17.33
N GLY A 47 -6.60 -11.54 18.29
CA GLY A 47 -5.52 -11.49 19.27
C GLY A 47 -4.19 -11.07 18.65
N ASN A 48 -3.07 -11.44 19.31
CA ASN A 48 -1.70 -11.13 18.88
C ASN A 48 -1.10 -12.15 17.90
N ASN A 49 -1.93 -12.87 17.14
CA ASN A 49 -1.42 -13.79 16.12
C ASN A 49 -0.98 -13.01 14.87
N GLU A 50 0.30 -12.68 14.81
CA GLU A 50 0.92 -11.96 13.68
C GLU A 50 0.80 -12.74 12.37
N GLY A 51 0.95 -14.06 12.41
CA GLY A 51 0.82 -14.92 11.23
C GLY A 51 -0.56 -14.79 10.57
N ILE A 52 -1.64 -14.69 11.35
CA ILE A 52 -2.98 -14.44 10.81
C ILE A 52 -3.07 -13.05 10.19
N ARG A 53 -2.53 -12.02 10.87
CA ARG A 53 -2.52 -10.64 10.35
C ARG A 53 -1.77 -10.56 9.03
N ILE A 54 -0.65 -11.24 8.88
CA ILE A 54 0.12 -11.24 7.64
C ILE A 54 -0.63 -12.05 6.55
N LYS A 55 -1.13 -13.24 6.89
CA LYS A 55 -1.85 -14.12 5.96
C LYS A 55 -3.10 -13.47 5.36
N LEU A 56 -3.84 -12.70 6.15
CA LEU A 56 -5.06 -12.01 5.70
C LEU A 56 -4.78 -10.70 4.96
N PHE A 57 -3.56 -10.17 4.99
CA PHE A 57 -3.29 -8.83 4.48
C PHE A 57 -3.56 -8.71 2.97
N ASN A 58 -3.30 -9.78 2.19
CA ASN A 58 -3.58 -9.80 0.76
C ASN A 58 -5.07 -9.56 0.41
N GLN A 59 -6.00 -9.92 1.31
CA GLN A 59 -7.44 -9.71 1.14
C GLN A 59 -7.82 -8.22 1.22
N SER A 60 -6.98 -7.42 1.88
CA SER A 60 -7.13 -5.96 1.99
C SER A 60 -6.53 -5.20 0.80
N LEU A 61 -5.96 -5.89 -0.18
CA LEU A 61 -5.28 -5.26 -1.33
C LEU A 61 -6.04 -5.49 -2.64
N THR A 62 -5.84 -4.59 -3.59
CA THR A 62 -6.33 -4.72 -4.97
C THR A 62 -5.38 -4.05 -5.96
N ARG A 63 -5.54 -4.37 -7.25
CA ARG A 63 -4.79 -3.76 -8.36
C ARG A 63 -3.28 -3.73 -8.08
N LYS A 64 -2.65 -2.56 -8.20
CA LYS A 64 -1.21 -2.36 -8.06
C LYS A 64 -0.68 -2.80 -6.69
N ALA A 65 -1.48 -2.67 -5.63
CA ALA A 65 -1.08 -3.12 -4.29
C ALA A 65 -1.04 -4.64 -4.18
N LEU A 66 -2.00 -5.34 -4.79
CA LEU A 66 -1.99 -6.79 -4.82
C LEU A 66 -0.85 -7.33 -5.70
N GLU A 67 -0.59 -6.67 -6.84
CA GLU A 67 0.56 -6.99 -7.71
C GLU A 67 1.89 -6.78 -6.99
N TRP A 68 2.04 -5.69 -6.24
CA TRP A 68 3.23 -5.43 -5.41
C TRP A 68 3.42 -6.55 -4.40
N TYR A 69 2.38 -6.90 -3.64
CA TYR A 69 2.42 -7.95 -2.62
C TYR A 69 2.83 -9.30 -3.21
N SER A 70 2.28 -9.66 -4.37
CA SER A 70 2.54 -10.96 -5.03
C SER A 70 3.97 -11.10 -5.55
N LYS A 71 4.69 -9.99 -5.70
CA LYS A 71 6.12 -9.98 -6.08
C LYS A 71 7.06 -10.03 -4.88
N GLN A 72 6.54 -9.87 -3.67
CA GLN A 72 7.37 -9.91 -2.46
C GLN A 72 7.69 -11.36 -2.11
N ASP A 73 8.89 -11.54 -1.57
CA ASP A 73 9.26 -12.78 -0.90
C ASP A 73 8.67 -12.76 0.51
N VAL A 74 7.46 -13.30 0.62
CA VAL A 74 6.66 -13.30 1.85
C VAL A 74 7.34 -14.04 3.01
N THR A 75 8.33 -14.89 2.73
CA THR A 75 9.12 -15.59 3.76
C THR A 75 10.01 -14.64 4.58
N LYS A 76 10.25 -13.43 4.07
CA LYS A 76 11.04 -12.39 4.73
C LYS A 76 10.28 -11.64 5.82
N TRP A 77 8.95 -11.66 5.79
CA TRP A 77 8.13 -10.97 6.78
C TRP A 77 7.77 -11.93 7.90
N ARG A 78 8.61 -11.97 8.95
CA ARG A 78 8.39 -12.87 10.09
C ARG A 78 7.45 -12.26 11.12
N THR A 79 7.36 -10.93 11.15
CA THR A 79 6.50 -10.17 12.06
C THR A 79 5.54 -9.27 11.27
N TRP A 80 4.48 -8.82 11.93
CA TRP A 80 3.57 -7.85 11.32
C TRP A 80 4.29 -6.53 10.98
N ASP A 81 5.21 -6.10 11.85
CA ASP A 81 6.01 -4.90 11.66
C ASP A 81 6.87 -4.95 10.40
N ASP A 82 7.47 -6.10 10.07
CA ASP A 82 8.26 -6.26 8.84
C ASP A 82 7.44 -5.94 7.58
N LEU A 83 6.23 -6.51 7.50
CA LEU A 83 5.29 -6.27 6.40
C LEU A 83 4.79 -4.82 6.42
N ALA A 84 4.38 -4.32 7.58
CA ALA A 84 3.80 -2.98 7.72
C ALA A 84 4.80 -1.89 7.29
N ASN A 85 6.05 -2.03 7.72
CA ASN A 85 7.13 -1.13 7.33
C ASN A 85 7.43 -1.21 5.83
N ALA A 86 7.54 -2.41 5.26
CA ALA A 86 7.75 -2.59 3.82
C ALA A 86 6.61 -1.97 2.98
N PHE A 87 5.36 -2.14 3.43
CA PHE A 87 4.18 -1.58 2.78
C PHE A 87 4.18 -0.04 2.82
N VAL A 88 4.42 0.53 4.00
CA VAL A 88 4.52 1.99 4.17
C VAL A 88 5.67 2.54 3.34
N ASP A 89 6.85 1.93 3.38
CA ASP A 89 8.02 2.40 2.64
C ASP A 89 7.79 2.40 1.13
N HIS A 90 7.04 1.43 0.61
CA HIS A 90 6.70 1.38 -0.80
C HIS A 90 5.66 2.45 -1.21
N TYR A 91 4.66 2.70 -0.37
CA TYR A 91 3.52 3.58 -0.73
C TYR A 91 3.59 5.00 -0.15
N LYS A 92 4.52 5.30 0.77
CA LYS A 92 4.65 6.63 1.40
C LYS A 92 4.88 7.73 0.38
N PHE A 93 5.70 7.47 -0.64
CA PHE A 93 6.07 8.46 -1.65
C PHE A 93 5.03 8.64 -2.76
N HIS A 94 4.12 7.68 -2.97
CA HIS A 94 3.06 7.84 -3.96
C HIS A 94 2.04 8.90 -3.54
N VAL A 95 1.88 9.17 -2.24
CA VAL A 95 1.04 10.25 -1.72
C VAL A 95 1.66 11.61 -2.03
N GLU A 96 2.96 11.78 -1.79
CA GLU A 96 3.67 13.06 -2.02
C GLU A 96 3.80 13.39 -3.51
N ILE A 97 4.17 12.41 -4.36
CA ILE A 97 4.30 12.64 -5.81
C ILE A 97 2.94 12.92 -6.47
N ALA A 98 1.85 12.31 -6.00
CA ALA A 98 0.52 12.59 -6.51
C ALA A 98 0.05 14.02 -6.15
N LEU A 99 0.32 14.47 -4.93
CA LEU A 99 0.05 15.84 -4.48
C LEU A 99 0.91 16.88 -5.23
N ASP A 100 2.19 16.57 -5.45
CA ASP A 100 3.13 17.42 -6.19
C ASP A 100 2.70 17.59 -7.66
N ARG A 101 2.31 16.51 -8.34
CA ARG A 101 1.76 16.57 -9.71
C ARG A 101 0.46 17.37 -9.83
N ILE A 102 -0.43 17.30 -8.82
CA ILE A 102 -1.64 18.13 -8.76
C ILE A 102 -1.27 19.61 -8.56
N SER A 103 -0.20 19.90 -7.82
CA SER A 103 0.30 21.25 -7.58
C SER A 103 0.97 21.83 -8.84
N ILE A 104 1.75 21.03 -9.56
CA ILE A 104 2.42 21.43 -10.81
C ILE A 104 1.40 21.72 -11.92
N THR A 105 0.31 20.94 -12.04
CA THR A 105 -0.72 21.22 -13.06
C THR A 105 -1.54 22.49 -12.80
N LYS A 106 -1.50 23.03 -11.57
CA LYS A 106 -2.09 24.33 -11.21
C LYS A 106 -1.16 25.52 -11.47
N LEU A 107 0.14 25.27 -11.60
CA LEU A 107 1.13 26.26 -12.05
C LEU A 107 1.28 26.19 -13.58
N LYS A 108 0.24 26.64 -14.31
CA LYS A 108 0.50 27.08 -15.68
C LYS A 108 1.44 28.30 -15.60
N PRO A 109 2.62 28.30 -16.22
CA PRO A 109 3.37 29.53 -16.38
C PRO A 109 2.47 30.48 -17.19
N LYS A 110 2.16 31.65 -16.63
CA LYS A 110 1.66 32.77 -17.44
C LYS A 110 2.73 33.05 -18.49
N SER A 111 2.36 32.89 -19.75
CA SER A 111 3.12 33.40 -20.89
C SER A 111 3.18 34.92 -20.77
N THR A 112 4.18 35.43 -20.06
CA THR A 112 4.61 36.82 -20.22
C THR A 112 5.51 36.86 -21.45
N GLU A 113 4.87 37.00 -22.61
CA GLU A 113 5.51 37.63 -23.75
C GLU A 113 6.06 38.98 -23.28
N CYS A 114 7.38 39.10 -23.24
CA CYS A 114 8.05 40.39 -23.31
C CYS A 114 9.06 40.28 -24.44
N PHE A 115 8.55 40.27 -25.67
CA PHE A 115 9.36 40.65 -26.82
C PHE A 115 9.66 42.14 -26.65
N ARG A 116 10.89 42.46 -26.24
CA ARG A 116 11.44 43.79 -26.47
C ARG A 116 12.09 43.74 -27.85
N GLU A 117 11.46 44.42 -28.80
CA GLU A 117 12.07 44.78 -30.07
C GLU A 117 13.36 45.56 -29.78
N TYR A 118 14.49 44.99 -30.18
CA TYR A 118 15.71 45.76 -30.41
C TYR A 118 15.90 45.84 -31.92
N ALA A 119 15.45 46.93 -32.51
CA ALA A 119 15.97 47.37 -33.81
C ALA A 119 17.36 47.95 -33.56
N ILE A 120 18.38 47.26 -34.09
CA ILE A 120 19.74 47.77 -34.28
C ILE A 120 19.82 48.25 -35.74
N SER A 121 20.53 49.37 -35.90
CA SER A 121 20.97 50.10 -37.12
C SER A 121 19.96 50.97 -37.84
#